data_AF-A0A8J9SJM0-F1
#
_entry.id   AF-A0A8J9SJM0-F1
#
_cell.length_a   1.000
_cell.length_b   1.000
_cell.length_c   1.000
_cell.angle_alpha   90.00
_cell.angle_beta   90.00
_cell.angle_gamma   90.00
#
_symmetry.space_group_name_H-M   'P 1'
#
loop_
_entity.id
_entity.type
_entity.pdbx_description
1 polymer ?
#
loop_
_entity_poly.entity_id
_entity_poly.type
_entity_poly.pdbx_seq_one_letter_code
_entity_poly.pdbx_strand_id
1 'polypeptide(L)'
;DLNGKLSIIDGQHRVGMMTILHEKCASHDDFDLDRVLVEVYPQNPDHVDTHAQDLFLEVNKAEPVKLVDMPGVAKGSDRKIISEGAERIAEKYAEMFKSSQKCRPPHLNIDNLRDALFASNAIKRHDLKTSKAVEAWMLAKNQSLADLYKDPAEQEKVSKTAYEKAKKFEFYLGLDLSWLYK
;
A
#
# COMPACT_ATOMS: atom_id res chain seq x y z
N ASP A 1 11.93 13.22 29.62
CA ASP A 1 12.17 13.87 30.93
C ASP A 1 12.05 12.79 32.02
N LEU A 2 12.05 13.14 33.31
CA LEU A 2 11.92 12.18 34.42
C LEU A 2 10.54 11.47 34.48
N ASN A 3 9.60 11.82 33.59
CA ASN A 3 8.34 11.10 33.30
C ASN A 3 8.24 10.72 31.79
N GLY A 4 9.39 10.63 31.10
CA GLY A 4 9.50 10.84 29.67
C GLY A 4 8.79 9.79 28.84
N LYS A 5 7.72 10.20 28.14
CA LYS A 5 7.26 9.45 26.97
C LYS A 5 8.41 9.36 25.97
N LEU A 6 8.80 8.14 25.66
CA LEU A 6 9.79 7.84 24.62
C LEU A 6 9.03 7.39 23.39
N SER A 7 9.45 7.87 22.21
CA SER A 7 8.93 7.37 20.94
C SER A 7 9.96 6.43 20.32
N ILE A 8 9.54 5.20 20.04
CA ILE A 8 10.37 4.19 19.34
C ILE A 8 10.34 4.53 17.86
N ILE A 9 11.51 4.67 17.24
CA ILE A 9 11.64 5.05 15.83
C ILE A 9 12.10 3.86 14.99
N ASP A 10 13.04 3.07 15.51
CA ASP A 10 13.43 1.77 14.95
C ASP A 10 13.33 0.65 15.99
N GLY A 11 12.97 -0.55 15.52
CA GLY A 11 12.74 -1.71 16.36
C GLY A 11 11.28 -1.93 16.78
N GLN A 12 10.33 -1.13 16.27
CA GLN A 12 8.90 -1.26 16.60
C GLN A 12 8.33 -2.66 16.30
N HIS A 13 8.73 -3.28 15.19
CA HIS A 13 8.31 -4.64 14.85
C HIS A 13 8.95 -5.69 15.78
N ARG A 14 10.19 -5.45 16.25
CA ARG A 14 10.86 -6.34 17.23
C ARG A 14 10.15 -6.26 18.57
N VAL A 15 9.86 -5.06 19.06
CA VAL A 15 9.10 -4.84 20.29
C VAL A 15 7.73 -5.49 20.18
N GLY A 16 6.96 -5.20 19.12
CA GLY A 16 5.63 -5.79 18.94
C GLY A 16 5.63 -7.32 18.86
N MET A 17 6.57 -7.90 18.12
CA MET A 17 6.72 -9.36 18.03
C MET A 17 7.09 -9.98 19.39
N MET A 18 8.03 -9.38 20.10
CA MET A 18 8.45 -9.85 21.42
C MET A 18 7.33 -9.75 22.46
N THR A 19 6.53 -8.69 22.43
CA THR A 19 5.33 -8.57 23.26
C THR A 19 4.31 -9.68 22.95
N ILE A 20 4.04 -9.94 21.67
CA ILE A 20 3.11 -11.00 21.26
C ILE A 20 3.62 -12.39 21.64
N LEU A 21 4.92 -12.64 21.51
CA LEU A 21 5.54 -13.91 21.91
C LEU A 21 5.50 -14.10 23.43
N HIS A 22 5.78 -13.06 24.20
CA HIS A 22 5.67 -13.07 25.66
C HIS A 22 4.23 -13.37 26.11
N GLU A 23 3.21 -12.75 25.50
CA GLU A 23 1.80 -13.01 25.83
C GLU A 23 1.32 -14.42 25.46
N LYS A 24 1.94 -15.06 24.45
CA LYS A 24 1.51 -16.37 23.91
C LYS A 24 2.32 -17.55 24.43
N CYS A 25 3.51 -17.33 24.99
CA CYS A 25 4.35 -18.39 25.54
C CYS A 25 3.98 -18.69 27.00
N ALA A 26 3.89 -19.98 27.34
CA ALA A 26 3.57 -20.43 28.70
C ALA A 26 4.75 -20.26 29.68
N SER A 27 5.99 -20.30 29.18
CA SER A 27 7.21 -19.99 29.93
C SER A 27 7.77 -18.65 29.47
N HIS A 28 8.00 -17.76 30.42
CA HIS A 28 8.51 -16.41 30.19
C HIS A 28 10.05 -16.33 30.31
N ASP A 29 10.70 -17.43 30.71
CA ASP A 29 12.14 -17.49 31.01
C ASP A 29 13.05 -17.44 29.77
N ASP A 30 12.50 -17.68 28.57
CA ASP A 30 13.27 -17.68 27.31
C ASP A 30 13.34 -16.31 26.62
N PHE A 31 12.60 -15.30 27.10
CA PHE A 31 12.47 -14.00 26.43
C PHE A 31 12.83 -12.83 27.36
N ASP A 32 14.04 -12.32 27.22
CA ASP A 32 14.49 -11.12 27.92
C ASP A 32 14.02 -9.85 27.18
N LEU A 33 12.83 -9.35 27.57
CA LEU A 33 12.27 -8.10 27.05
C LEU A 33 13.07 -6.86 27.43
N ASP A 34 13.89 -6.94 28.49
CA ASP A 34 14.72 -5.83 28.96
C ASP A 34 15.96 -5.63 28.06
N ARG A 35 16.22 -6.56 27.13
CA ARG A 35 17.35 -6.52 26.19
C ARG A 35 16.96 -6.29 24.74
N VAL A 36 15.80 -5.70 24.47
CA VAL A 36 15.45 -5.28 23.11
C VAL A 36 16.12 -3.94 22.81
N LEU A 37 17.17 -3.95 22.00
CA LEU A 37 17.81 -2.72 21.52
C LEU A 37 16.82 -1.97 20.62
N VAL A 38 16.38 -0.81 21.10
CA VAL A 38 15.53 0.13 20.37
C VAL A 38 16.19 1.49 20.32
N GLU A 39 16.03 2.17 19.19
CA GLU A 39 16.43 3.55 19.08
C GLU A 39 15.25 4.43 19.51
N VAL A 40 15.44 5.17 20.60
CA VAL A 40 14.43 6.04 21.21
C VAL A 40 14.90 7.48 21.19
N TYR A 41 13.99 8.37 20.83
CA TYR A 41 14.22 9.81 20.89
C TYR A 41 13.33 10.43 21.97
N PRO A 42 13.85 11.39 22.76
CA PRO A 42 13.06 12.10 23.76
C PRO A 42 11.94 12.87 23.06
N GLN A 43 10.70 12.73 23.54
CA GLN A 43 9.60 13.55 23.03
C GLN A 43 9.88 15.01 23.35
N ASN A 44 9.96 15.86 22.33
CA ASN A 44 10.09 17.29 22.53
C ASN A 44 8.74 17.82 23.08
N PRO A 45 8.70 18.48 24.26
CA PRO A 45 7.44 18.95 24.85
C PRO A 45 6.67 19.94 23.96
N ASP A 46 7.33 20.56 22.99
CA ASP A 46 6.70 21.44 21.99
C ASP A 46 6.03 20.69 20.82
N HIS A 47 6.29 19.38 20.68
CA HIS A 47 5.79 18.52 19.59
C HIS A 47 5.18 17.23 20.15
N VAL A 48 4.10 17.38 20.90
CA VAL A 48 3.47 16.30 21.70
C VAL A 48 2.91 15.14 20.86
N ASP A 49 2.71 15.32 19.53
CA ASP A 49 2.16 14.27 18.65
C ASP A 49 2.83 14.10 17.27
N THR A 50 3.64 15.06 16.80
CA THR A 50 4.19 15.02 15.43
C THR A 50 5.65 14.60 15.37
N HIS A 51 6.39 14.64 16.48
CA HIS A 51 7.84 14.46 16.47
C HIS A 51 8.28 13.08 15.94
N ALA A 52 7.59 12.01 16.37
CA ALA A 52 7.87 10.66 15.90
C ALA A 52 7.53 10.49 14.41
N GLN A 53 6.49 11.18 13.94
CA GLN A 53 6.11 11.22 12.54
C GLN A 53 7.16 11.97 11.71
N ASP A 54 7.68 13.10 12.19
CA ASP A 54 8.70 13.88 11.50
C ASP A 54 10.01 13.09 11.37
N LEU A 55 10.45 12.41 12.43
CA LEU A 55 11.61 11.52 12.40
C LEU A 55 11.39 10.29 11.52
N PHE A 56 10.19 9.69 11.55
CA PHE A 56 9.84 8.59 10.63
C PHE A 56 9.91 9.06 9.17
N LEU A 57 9.46 10.28 8.87
CA LEU A 57 9.60 10.87 7.53
C LEU A 57 11.07 11.06 7.15
N GLU A 58 11.93 11.52 8.08
CA GLU A 58 13.35 11.71 7.81
C GLU A 58 14.11 10.39 7.62
N VAL A 59 13.85 9.38 8.44
CA VAL A 59 14.47 8.04 8.30
C VAL A 59 14.02 7.38 6.99
N ASN A 60 12.74 7.48 6.64
CA ASN A 60 12.21 6.95 5.38
C ASN A 60 12.55 7.82 4.15
N LYS A 61 13.30 8.92 4.28
CA LYS A 61 13.97 9.50 3.10
C LYS A 61 15.01 8.54 2.53
N ALA A 62 15.50 7.57 3.32
CA ALA A 62 16.47 6.57 2.89
C ALA A 62 15.84 5.32 2.23
N GLU A 63 14.57 4.99 2.53
CA GLU A 63 13.81 3.91 1.89
C GLU A 63 12.44 4.41 1.42
N PRO A 64 12.09 4.29 0.11
CA PRO A 64 10.90 4.92 -0.42
C PRO A 64 9.60 4.25 0.08
N VAL A 65 9.02 4.83 1.14
CA VAL A 65 7.67 4.51 1.61
C VAL A 65 6.64 5.07 0.63
N LYS A 66 5.59 4.30 0.34
CA LYS A 66 4.49 4.73 -0.51
C LYS A 66 3.74 5.91 0.12
N LEU A 67 3.30 6.86 -0.70
CA LEU A 67 2.62 8.07 -0.23
C LEU A 67 1.33 7.75 0.53
N VAL A 68 0.61 6.72 0.10
CA VAL A 68 -0.60 6.25 0.80
C VAL A 68 -0.33 5.76 2.23
N ASP A 69 0.88 5.25 2.48
CA ASP A 69 1.31 4.70 3.77
C ASP A 69 2.03 5.73 4.64
N MET A 70 2.45 6.85 4.07
CA MET A 70 3.11 7.94 4.78
C MET A 70 2.18 8.55 5.85
N PRO A 71 2.60 8.64 7.13
CA PRO A 71 1.79 9.24 8.18
C PRO A 71 1.46 10.71 7.85
N GLY A 72 0.22 11.12 8.09
CA GLY A 72 -0.26 12.50 7.88
C GLY A 72 -0.53 12.90 6.43
N VAL A 73 -0.16 12.08 5.45
CA VAL A 73 -0.41 12.35 4.02
C VAL A 73 -1.81 11.86 3.60
N ALA A 74 -2.12 10.59 3.87
CA ALA A 74 -3.43 10.02 3.64
C ALA A 74 -4.30 10.04 4.91
N LYS A 75 -5.58 10.40 4.78
CA LYS A 75 -6.55 10.19 5.87
C LYS A 75 -6.69 8.69 6.13
N GLY A 76 -6.82 8.30 7.40
CA GLY A 76 -6.98 6.89 7.77
C GLY A 76 -8.18 6.20 7.08
N SER A 77 -9.27 6.95 6.87
CA SER A 77 -10.42 6.49 6.09
C SER A 77 -10.06 6.16 4.64
N ASP A 78 -9.36 7.06 3.98
CA ASP A 78 -9.02 6.96 2.55
C ASP A 78 -8.03 5.82 2.35
N ARG A 79 -7.04 5.70 3.24
CA ARG A 79 -6.10 4.58 3.26
C ARG A 79 -6.83 3.25 3.39
N LYS A 80 -7.77 3.13 4.33
CA LYS A 80 -8.56 1.91 4.54
C LYS A 80 -9.39 1.56 3.30
N ILE A 81 -10.10 2.53 2.73
CA ILE A 81 -10.94 2.32 1.53
C ILE A 81 -10.09 1.87 0.33
N ILE A 82 -8.93 2.49 0.12
CA ILE A 82 -7.99 2.13 -0.97
C ILE A 82 -7.42 0.74 -0.75
N SER A 83 -6.92 0.43 0.44
CA SER A 83 -6.31 -0.88 0.74
C SER A 83 -7.33 -1.99 0.52
N GLU A 84 -8.50 -1.92 1.16
CA GLU A 84 -9.53 -2.95 1.02
C GLU A 84 -10.05 -3.08 -0.43
N GLY A 85 -10.17 -1.97 -1.17
CA GLY A 85 -10.59 -2.00 -2.57
C GLY A 85 -9.54 -2.65 -3.48
N ALA A 86 -8.26 -2.36 -3.26
CA ALA A 86 -7.15 -2.95 -4.00
C ALA A 86 -6.99 -4.45 -3.68
N GLU A 87 -7.16 -4.84 -2.41
CA GLU A 87 -7.13 -6.24 -1.97
C GLU A 87 -8.21 -7.07 -2.66
N ARG A 88 -9.45 -6.57 -2.75
CA ARG A 88 -10.54 -7.27 -3.44
C ARG A 88 -10.25 -7.53 -4.92
N ILE A 89 -9.62 -6.57 -5.61
CA ILE A 89 -9.19 -6.74 -7.00
C ILE A 89 -8.03 -7.73 -7.10
N ALA A 90 -7.06 -7.66 -6.17
CA ALA A 90 -5.93 -8.58 -6.14
C ALA A 90 -6.39 -10.02 -5.88
N GLU A 91 -7.35 -10.23 -4.98
CA GLU A 91 -7.98 -11.54 -4.73
C GLU A 91 -8.68 -12.06 -5.97
N LYS A 92 -9.47 -11.21 -6.66
CA LYS A 92 -10.21 -11.60 -7.86
C LYS A 92 -9.30 -11.95 -9.04
N TYR A 93 -8.16 -11.28 -9.17
CA TYR A 93 -7.20 -11.46 -10.26
C TYR A 93 -5.83 -11.91 -9.76
N ALA A 94 -5.79 -12.86 -8.82
CA ALA A 94 -4.57 -13.28 -8.12
C ALA A 94 -3.38 -13.59 -9.06
N GLU A 95 -3.63 -14.24 -10.20
CA GLU A 95 -2.60 -14.59 -11.19
C GLU A 95 -1.89 -13.38 -11.82
N MET A 96 -2.56 -12.23 -11.86
CA MET A 96 -2.07 -10.97 -12.42
C MET A 96 -1.42 -10.07 -11.36
N PHE A 97 -1.43 -10.46 -10.10
CA PHE A 97 -0.72 -9.76 -9.04
C PHE A 97 0.59 -10.45 -8.72
N LYS A 98 1.66 -9.64 -8.59
CA LYS A 98 3.00 -10.09 -8.21
C LYS A 98 3.48 -9.33 -6.99
N SER A 99 4.20 -10.03 -6.12
CA SER A 99 4.87 -9.44 -4.96
C SER A 99 5.96 -8.43 -5.35
N SER A 100 6.54 -8.58 -6.54
CA SER A 100 7.58 -7.65 -7.03
C SER A 100 6.99 -6.30 -7.42
N GLN A 101 7.49 -5.23 -6.81
CA GLN A 101 7.19 -3.85 -7.19
C GLN A 101 7.68 -3.47 -8.60
N LYS A 102 8.60 -4.23 -9.19
CA LYS A 102 9.12 -4.00 -10.56
C LYS A 102 8.52 -4.99 -11.57
N CYS A 103 7.33 -5.50 -11.30
CA CYS A 103 6.63 -6.38 -12.22
C CYS A 103 6.34 -5.66 -13.56
N ARG A 104 6.38 -6.42 -14.66
CA ARG A 104 6.13 -5.89 -16.01
C ARG A 104 4.65 -6.08 -16.36
N PRO A 105 4.08 -5.22 -17.23
CA PRO A 105 2.75 -5.41 -17.77
C PRO A 105 2.52 -6.84 -18.30
N PRO A 106 1.34 -7.43 -18.09
CA PRO A 106 0.14 -6.83 -17.50
C PRO A 106 0.06 -7.00 -15.98
N HIS A 107 1.14 -7.44 -15.31
CA HIS A 107 1.11 -7.69 -13.88
C HIS A 107 1.07 -6.40 -13.10
N LEU A 108 0.38 -6.41 -11.96
CA LEU A 108 0.40 -5.34 -10.98
C LEU A 108 1.00 -5.81 -9.66
N ASN A 109 1.46 -4.84 -8.88
CA ASN A 109 1.81 -5.03 -7.48
C ASN A 109 0.80 -4.24 -6.64
N ILE A 110 0.34 -4.85 -5.54
CA ILE A 110 -0.72 -4.26 -4.72
C ILE A 110 -0.33 -2.92 -4.11
N ASP A 111 0.92 -2.78 -3.65
CA ASP A 111 1.38 -1.52 -3.05
C ASP A 111 1.51 -0.42 -4.09
N ASN A 112 2.00 -0.74 -5.28
CA ASN A 112 2.02 0.20 -6.41
C ASN A 112 0.59 0.61 -6.81
N LEU A 113 -0.37 -0.31 -6.82
CA LEU A 113 -1.76 0.01 -7.14
C LEU A 113 -2.38 0.93 -6.07
N ARG A 114 -2.20 0.61 -4.78
CA ARG A 114 -2.67 1.45 -3.66
C ARG A 114 -2.10 2.86 -3.75
N ASP A 115 -0.80 2.97 -3.99
CA ASP A 115 -0.11 4.25 -4.13
C ASP A 115 -0.60 5.04 -5.36
N ALA A 116 -0.81 4.37 -6.49
CA ALA A 116 -1.30 5.01 -7.71
C ALA A 116 -2.77 5.47 -7.59
N LEU A 117 -3.62 4.72 -6.90
CA LEU A 117 -5.00 5.11 -6.57
C LEU A 117 -5.02 6.37 -5.68
N PHE A 118 -4.09 6.44 -4.72
CA PHE A 118 -3.94 7.60 -3.87
C PHE A 118 -3.39 8.81 -4.64
N ALA A 119 -2.31 8.64 -5.41
CA ALA A 119 -1.64 9.69 -6.17
C ALA A 119 -2.54 10.29 -7.27
N SER A 120 -3.38 9.48 -7.90
CA SER A 120 -4.40 9.95 -8.86
C SER A 120 -5.59 10.65 -8.21
N ASN A 121 -5.66 10.65 -6.87
CA ASN A 121 -6.74 11.19 -6.07
C ASN A 121 -8.10 10.58 -6.45
N ALA A 122 -8.11 9.28 -6.79
CA ALA A 122 -9.26 8.57 -7.36
C ALA A 122 -10.51 8.63 -6.45
N ILE A 123 -10.32 8.49 -5.14
CA ILE A 123 -11.42 8.58 -4.16
C ILE A 123 -12.18 9.90 -4.30
N LYS A 124 -11.46 11.03 -4.29
CA LYS A 124 -12.09 12.35 -4.31
C LYS A 124 -12.63 12.69 -5.70
N ARG A 125 -11.90 12.32 -6.76
CA ARG A 125 -12.30 12.58 -8.15
C ARG A 125 -13.59 11.86 -8.55
N HIS A 126 -13.81 10.65 -8.04
CA HIS A 126 -14.93 9.80 -8.43
C HIS A 126 -15.94 9.57 -7.29
N ASP A 127 -15.85 10.35 -6.20
CA ASP A 127 -16.72 10.26 -5.01
C ASP A 127 -16.85 8.84 -4.43
N LEU A 128 -15.73 8.11 -4.35
CA LEU A 128 -15.70 6.70 -3.93
C LEU A 128 -15.68 6.58 -2.40
N LYS A 129 -16.85 6.42 -1.79
CA LYS A 129 -17.00 6.44 -0.31
C LYS A 129 -16.76 5.10 0.38
N THR A 130 -16.65 4.00 -0.36
CA THR A 130 -16.52 2.65 0.21
C THR A 130 -15.53 1.81 -0.59
N SER A 131 -14.94 0.79 0.05
CA SER A 131 -14.03 -0.15 -0.62
C SER A 131 -14.72 -0.91 -1.75
N LYS A 132 -16.00 -1.25 -1.61
CA LYS A 132 -16.83 -1.82 -2.69
C LYS A 132 -17.02 -0.87 -3.87
N ALA A 133 -17.17 0.43 -3.61
CA ALA A 133 -17.27 1.43 -4.68
C ALA A 133 -15.96 1.53 -5.46
N VAL A 134 -14.82 1.47 -4.77
CA VAL A 134 -13.49 1.42 -5.41
C VAL A 134 -13.33 0.17 -6.27
N GLU A 135 -13.69 -1.00 -5.75
CA GLU A 135 -13.69 -2.26 -6.50
C GLU A 135 -14.56 -2.17 -7.76
N ALA A 136 -15.81 -1.76 -7.61
CA ALA A 136 -16.76 -1.64 -8.73
C ALA A 136 -16.26 -0.66 -9.80
N TRP A 137 -15.67 0.46 -9.39
CA TRP A 137 -15.06 1.43 -10.31
C TRP A 137 -13.87 0.83 -11.06
N MET A 138 -12.95 0.12 -10.38
CA MET A 138 -11.84 -0.55 -11.03
C MET A 138 -12.30 -1.63 -12.02
N LEU A 139 -13.35 -2.40 -11.69
CA LEU A 139 -13.95 -3.38 -12.60
C LEU A 139 -14.56 -2.72 -13.84
N ALA A 140 -15.28 -1.61 -13.67
CA ALA A 140 -15.82 -0.84 -14.78
C ALA A 140 -14.71 -0.28 -15.69
N LYS A 141 -13.61 0.19 -15.10
CA LYS A 141 -12.42 0.62 -15.86
C LYS A 141 -11.76 -0.54 -16.58
N ASN A 142 -11.65 -1.71 -15.96
CA ASN A 142 -11.11 -2.91 -16.59
C ASN A 142 -11.93 -3.30 -17.83
N GLN A 143 -13.26 -3.25 -17.72
CA GLN A 143 -14.16 -3.52 -18.85
C GLN A 143 -14.01 -2.49 -19.97
N SER A 144 -13.93 -1.21 -19.61
CA SER A 144 -13.72 -0.12 -20.58
C SER A 144 -12.40 -0.29 -21.34
N LEU A 145 -11.34 -0.74 -20.65
CA LEU A 145 -10.06 -1.07 -21.28
C LEU A 145 -10.16 -2.33 -22.15
N ALA A 146 -10.90 -3.35 -21.72
CA ALA A 146 -11.15 -4.53 -22.54
C ALA A 146 -11.81 -4.15 -23.88
N ASP A 147 -12.74 -3.21 -23.87
CA ASP A 147 -13.38 -2.67 -25.07
C ASP A 147 -12.42 -1.81 -25.90
N LEU A 148 -11.61 -0.96 -25.26
CA LEU A 148 -10.59 -0.14 -25.94
C LEU A 148 -9.58 -1.01 -26.70
N TYR A 149 -9.07 -2.07 -26.07
CA TYR A 149 -8.11 -2.97 -26.69
C TYR A 149 -8.71 -3.93 -27.73
N LYS A 150 -10.01 -3.81 -28.07
CA LYS A 150 -10.54 -4.45 -29.29
C LYS A 150 -10.02 -3.77 -30.55
N ASP A 151 -9.68 -2.49 -30.47
CA ASP A 151 -9.07 -1.74 -31.57
C ASP A 151 -7.61 -2.23 -31.80
N PRO A 152 -7.28 -2.75 -33.00
CA PRO A 152 -5.90 -3.12 -33.33
C PRO A 152 -4.87 -2.01 -33.10
N ALA A 153 -5.24 -0.74 -33.30
CA ALA A 153 -4.34 0.40 -33.09
C ALA A 153 -3.94 0.57 -31.61
N GLU A 154 -4.83 0.21 -30.68
CA GLU A 154 -4.52 0.22 -29.24
C GLU A 154 -3.72 -1.02 -28.84
N GLN A 155 -3.94 -2.17 -29.49
CA GLN A 155 -3.16 -3.39 -29.26
C GLN A 155 -1.68 -3.21 -29.64
N GLU A 156 -1.38 -2.46 -30.70
CA GLU A 156 0.00 -2.19 -31.14
C GLU A 156 0.80 -1.35 -30.13
N LYS A 157 0.14 -0.60 -29.25
CA LYS A 157 0.79 0.21 -28.22
C LYS A 157 1.30 -0.61 -27.03
N VAL A 158 0.88 -1.88 -26.92
CA VAL A 158 1.28 -2.77 -25.83
C VAL A 158 2.02 -3.99 -26.39
N SER A 159 2.84 -4.62 -25.56
CA SER A 159 3.48 -5.87 -25.95
C SER A 159 2.43 -6.94 -26.26
N LYS A 160 2.58 -7.63 -27.41
CA LYS A 160 1.71 -8.76 -27.78
C LYS A 160 1.65 -9.83 -26.69
N THR A 161 2.77 -10.12 -26.03
CA THR A 161 2.79 -11.11 -24.94
C THR A 161 2.04 -10.62 -23.71
N ALA A 162 2.05 -9.31 -23.45
CA ALA A 162 1.31 -8.73 -22.33
C ALA A 162 -0.19 -8.73 -22.63
N TYR A 163 -0.58 -8.35 -23.85
CA TYR A 163 -1.96 -8.36 -24.30
C TYR A 163 -2.58 -9.76 -24.30
N GLU A 164 -1.90 -10.77 -24.85
CA GLU A 164 -2.42 -12.15 -24.83
C GLU A 164 -2.62 -12.67 -23.40
N LYS A 165 -1.74 -12.28 -22.48
CA LYS A 165 -1.87 -12.62 -21.06
C LYS A 165 -3.03 -11.87 -20.40
N ALA A 166 -3.15 -10.57 -20.63
CA ALA A 166 -4.27 -9.76 -20.16
C ALA A 166 -5.62 -10.32 -20.65
N LYS A 167 -5.71 -10.66 -21.93
CA LYS A 167 -6.88 -11.28 -22.56
C LYS A 167 -7.23 -12.64 -21.94
N LYS A 168 -6.22 -13.50 -21.71
CA LYS A 168 -6.42 -14.81 -21.09
C LYS A 168 -7.04 -14.73 -19.70
N PHE A 169 -6.66 -13.72 -18.91
CA PHE A 169 -7.12 -13.52 -17.53
C PHE A 169 -8.19 -12.42 -17.39
N GLU A 170 -8.70 -11.90 -18.51
CA GLU A 170 -9.65 -10.79 -18.57
C GLU A 170 -9.24 -9.57 -17.71
N PHE A 171 -7.94 -9.28 -17.67
CA PHE A 171 -7.34 -8.26 -16.81
C PHE A 171 -6.47 -7.28 -17.61
N TYR A 172 -7.00 -6.08 -17.80
CA TYR A 172 -6.44 -5.03 -18.65
C TYR A 172 -5.91 -3.83 -17.85
N LEU A 173 -6.27 -3.70 -16.57
CA LEU A 173 -5.82 -2.60 -15.70
C LEU A 173 -4.29 -2.47 -15.60
N GLY A 174 -3.56 -3.58 -15.76
CA GLY A 174 -2.10 -3.61 -15.71
C GLY A 174 -1.39 -3.42 -17.05
N LEU A 175 -2.11 -3.27 -18.16
CA LEU A 175 -1.51 -2.97 -19.47
C LEU A 175 -1.06 -1.51 -19.57
N ASP A 176 -1.87 -0.61 -19.01
CA ASP A 176 -1.62 0.83 -18.96
C ASP A 176 -2.23 1.37 -17.66
N LEU A 177 -1.56 2.28 -16.97
CA LEU A 177 -2.07 2.94 -15.76
C LEU A 177 -2.66 4.32 -16.04
N SER A 178 -2.65 4.80 -17.29
CA SER A 178 -3.20 6.12 -17.66
C SER A 178 -4.68 6.27 -17.34
N TRP A 179 -5.43 5.16 -17.25
CA TRP A 179 -6.85 5.15 -16.89
C TRP A 179 -7.14 5.72 -15.49
N LEU A 180 -6.16 5.71 -14.59
CA LEU A 180 -6.27 6.32 -13.26
C LEU A 180 -6.44 7.84 -13.34
N TYR A 181 -5.96 8.46 -14.41
CA TYR A 181 -5.98 9.91 -14.59
C TYR A 181 -7.09 10.39 -15.52
N LYS A 182 -7.80 9.47 -16.19
CA LYS A 182 -8.93 9.73 -17.09
C LYS A 182 -10.25 9.63 -16.33
#